data_AF-A0A7I8W858-F1
#
_entry.id   AF-A0A7I8W858-F1
#
_cell.length_a   1.000
_cell.length_b   1.000
_cell.length_c   1.000
_cell.angle_alpha   90.00
_cell.angle_beta   90.00
_cell.angle_gamma   90.00
#
_symmetry.space_group_name_H-M   'P 1'
#
loop_
_entity.id
_entity.type
_entity.pdbx_description
1 polymer ?
#
loop_
_entity_poly.entity_id
_entity_poly.type
_entity_poly.pdbx_seq_one_letter_code
_entity_poly.pdbx_strand_id
1 'polypeptide(L)'
;MNSRQYSAKKLDILQWTKKELVERSIKLAEKQFYDGKTYIDEIRKWNKCVNTMSKVAELSELSRVWQIEEIIKWCEDPQRKFAVDAKIINKFKECYRKIRDSIPDKFSEIVKQTKKVLKYLDKYCMSFYELEEDINLETARTYETQRKELSAKIKTNVDKVEYLSHKWRTEGLFVYDLGEYGIEVCRRLDVVQAAFLALFPTLCENLRLACDAMLTWVETDKNYSQFLKNDISDLEEKREELLKEVRQHQHRYHQVNYRKNQVANELEKLEEEVEKLVEKEDELLVDVETLLDKSNRLQINMEIKEYRRDELIKRINEYPTNLYYEKYNKLTKDLRDLKHELPDVKRSIAGCNLKLNWITTKRDSLLSERQLCKQLNNELEEMIEQRIKYELEYHDVIGSLELAKKIYLYKTCPDSINKIFHQQPVEVNYARLPGKRSEDDPFEKACNIVCMTINTDWPQLYRSLPFAPTRGRLTLDRDIEEFTERESRKGNDERARYALNRWRRYHTRAKLDDLMEGLNGCGRADIAQNINSILYPKDDEEIDDFEDPAYKIVEAHLVPFLKEVERFDELKAANKI
;
A
#
# COMPACT_ATOMS: atom_id res chain seq x y z
N MET A 1 9.79 31.00 -18.35
CA MET A 1 9.29 32.09 -17.49
C MET A 1 8.62 31.59 -16.19
N ASN A 2 8.74 30.32 -15.78
CA ASN A 2 7.74 29.70 -14.88
C ASN A 2 8.20 29.13 -13.51
N SER A 3 9.50 29.07 -13.15
CA SER A 3 9.87 28.56 -11.79
C SER A 3 9.82 29.65 -10.69
N ARG A 4 10.16 30.90 -11.03
CA ARG A 4 10.08 32.04 -10.08
C ARG A 4 8.65 32.40 -9.71
N GLN A 5 7.67 32.24 -10.60
CA GLN A 5 6.27 32.54 -10.30
C GLN A 5 5.62 31.53 -9.34
N TYR A 6 6.09 30.28 -9.26
CA TYR A 6 5.51 29.30 -8.36
C TYR A 6 6.10 29.37 -6.94
N SER A 7 7.42 29.55 -6.84
CA SER A 7 8.08 29.91 -5.58
C SER A 7 7.56 31.25 -5.08
N ALA A 8 7.37 32.26 -5.95
CA ALA A 8 6.74 33.53 -5.60
C ALA A 8 5.27 33.39 -5.22
N LYS A 9 4.47 32.49 -5.82
CA LYS A 9 3.07 32.27 -5.41
C LYS A 9 2.94 31.49 -4.09
N LYS A 10 3.85 30.56 -3.79
CA LYS A 10 3.96 29.93 -2.46
C LYS A 10 4.46 30.97 -1.44
N LEU A 11 5.34 31.89 -1.85
CA LEU A 11 5.72 33.08 -1.09
C LEU A 11 4.57 34.10 -0.94
N ASP A 12 3.68 34.24 -1.91
CA ASP A 12 2.50 35.13 -1.88
C ASP A 12 1.41 34.52 -1.00
N ILE A 13 1.25 33.19 -1.02
CA ILE A 13 0.44 32.44 -0.05
C ILE A 13 1.07 32.57 1.33
N LEU A 14 2.40 32.52 1.48
CA LEU A 14 3.13 32.80 2.74
C LEU A 14 3.06 34.28 3.18
N GLN A 15 2.97 35.22 2.25
CA GLN A 15 2.78 36.66 2.52
C GLN A 15 1.32 36.98 2.88
N TRP A 16 0.33 36.25 2.33
CA TRP A 16 -1.09 36.33 2.69
C TRP A 16 -1.45 35.52 3.95
N THR A 17 -0.75 34.41 4.22
CA THR A 17 -0.85 33.62 5.47
C THR A 17 0.05 34.17 6.58
N LYS A 18 0.49 35.43 6.47
CA LYS A 18 1.02 36.11 7.65
C LYS A 18 -0.12 36.14 8.67
N LYS A 19 -0.01 35.29 9.71
CA LYS A 19 -0.67 35.42 11.02
C LYS A 19 -0.91 36.88 11.36
N GLU A 20 0.10 37.70 11.09
CA GLU A 20 0.08 39.14 11.26
C GLU A 20 -1.09 39.86 10.59
N LEU A 21 -1.59 39.50 9.41
CA LEU A 21 -2.69 40.22 8.76
C LEU A 21 -4.03 39.95 9.44
N VAL A 22 -4.41 38.68 9.64
CA VAL A 22 -5.66 38.34 10.33
C VAL A 22 -5.58 38.71 11.81
N GLU A 23 -4.45 38.47 12.47
CA GLU A 23 -4.22 38.87 13.86
C GLU A 23 -4.14 40.39 14.03
N ARG A 24 -3.54 41.13 13.08
CA ARG A 24 -3.61 42.61 13.09
C ARG A 24 -5.04 43.06 12.85
N SER A 25 -5.81 42.42 11.98
CA SER A 25 -7.22 42.73 11.74
C SER A 25 -8.07 42.48 12.98
N ILE A 26 -7.87 41.37 13.69
CA ILE A 26 -8.53 41.07 14.98
C ILE A 26 -8.14 42.11 16.03
N LYS A 27 -6.84 42.39 16.20
CA LYS A 27 -6.36 43.41 17.16
C LYS A 27 -6.84 44.81 16.81
N LEU A 28 -6.97 45.13 15.53
CA LEU A 28 -7.48 46.42 15.05
C LEU A 28 -8.99 46.50 15.29
N ALA A 29 -9.74 45.42 15.06
CA ALA A 29 -11.15 45.33 15.39
C ALA A 29 -11.39 45.50 16.90
N GLU A 30 -10.58 44.86 17.75
CA GLU A 30 -10.62 45.02 19.21
C GLU A 30 -10.33 46.47 19.64
N LYS A 31 -9.24 47.07 19.12
CA LYS A 31 -8.90 48.47 19.40
C LYS A 31 -9.99 49.44 18.97
N GLN A 32 -10.60 49.22 17.80
CA GLN A 32 -11.69 50.04 17.30
C GLN A 32 -13.01 49.81 18.03
N PHE A 33 -13.24 48.63 18.61
CA PHE A 33 -14.47 48.33 19.32
C PHE A 33 -14.42 48.80 20.79
N TYR A 34 -13.25 48.73 21.44
CA TYR A 34 -13.07 49.17 22.82
C TYR A 34 -12.36 50.52 22.97
N ASP A 35 -12.21 51.27 21.88
CA ASP A 35 -11.56 52.59 21.85
C ASP A 35 -10.16 52.57 22.50
N GLY A 36 -9.40 51.52 22.21
CA GLY A 36 -8.04 51.28 22.74
C GLY A 36 -7.97 50.72 24.17
N LYS A 37 -9.11 50.49 24.84
CA LYS A 37 -9.16 49.90 26.19
C LYS A 37 -9.27 48.38 26.14
N THR A 38 -9.06 47.74 27.28
CA THR A 38 -9.27 46.29 27.41
C THR A 38 -10.76 45.97 27.41
N TYR A 39 -11.13 44.80 26.85
CA TYR A 39 -12.51 44.35 26.89
C TYR A 39 -13.03 44.18 28.32
N ILE A 40 -12.13 43.85 29.27
CA ILE A 40 -12.46 43.68 30.69
C ILE A 40 -13.01 44.99 31.27
N ASP A 41 -12.33 46.11 31.01
CA ASP A 41 -12.69 47.40 31.58
C ASP A 41 -13.99 47.94 31.00
N GLU A 42 -14.19 47.83 29.67
CA GLU A 42 -15.42 48.30 29.04
C GLU A 42 -16.61 47.39 29.34
N ILE A 43 -16.46 46.06 29.37
CA ILE A 43 -17.55 45.16 29.77
C ILE A 43 -17.96 45.41 31.22
N ARG A 44 -17.03 45.62 32.16
CA ARG A 44 -17.36 45.96 33.57
C ARG A 44 -18.15 47.26 33.67
N LYS A 45 -17.80 48.26 32.84
CA LYS A 45 -18.51 49.54 32.78
C LYS A 45 -19.92 49.38 32.21
N TRP A 46 -20.08 48.59 31.15
CA TRP A 46 -21.40 48.29 30.57
C TRP A 46 -22.25 47.44 31.50
N ASN A 47 -21.68 46.42 32.14
CA ASN A 47 -22.37 45.50 33.06
C ASN A 47 -23.11 46.24 34.17
N LYS A 48 -22.49 47.27 34.77
CA LYS A 48 -23.15 48.10 35.79
C LYS A 48 -24.44 48.74 35.28
N CYS A 49 -24.41 49.28 34.06
CA CYS A 49 -25.58 49.93 33.47
C CYS A 49 -26.63 48.89 33.07
N VAL A 50 -26.20 47.80 32.44
CA VAL A 50 -27.07 46.69 31.98
C VAL A 50 -27.79 46.04 33.16
N ASN A 51 -27.10 45.76 34.27
CA ASN A 51 -27.72 45.18 35.48
C ASN A 51 -28.71 46.13 36.15
N THR A 52 -28.43 47.44 36.19
CA THR A 52 -29.40 48.42 36.70
C THR A 52 -30.66 48.43 35.83
N MET A 53 -30.50 48.42 34.50
CA MET A 53 -31.64 48.40 33.57
C MET A 53 -32.43 47.08 33.63
N SER A 54 -31.75 45.94 33.76
CA SER A 54 -32.40 44.63 33.91
C SER A 54 -33.25 44.56 35.17
N LYS A 55 -32.74 45.09 36.30
CA LYS A 55 -33.49 45.15 37.58
C LYS A 55 -34.72 46.03 37.48
N VAL A 56 -34.60 47.18 36.81
CA VAL A 56 -35.72 48.13 36.60
C VAL A 56 -36.79 47.54 35.69
N ALA A 57 -36.38 46.69 34.75
CA ALA A 57 -37.29 45.95 33.87
C ALA A 57 -37.80 44.62 34.48
N GLU A 58 -37.39 44.29 35.71
CA GLU A 58 -37.71 43.03 36.40
C GLU A 58 -37.34 41.76 35.60
N LEU A 59 -36.30 41.85 34.77
CA LEU A 59 -35.79 40.73 33.98
C LEU A 59 -34.62 40.05 34.68
N SER A 60 -34.68 38.72 34.77
CA SER A 60 -33.60 37.88 35.28
C SER A 60 -32.43 37.73 34.32
N GLU A 61 -32.69 37.82 33.01
CA GLU A 61 -31.69 37.72 31.94
C GLU A 61 -32.09 38.57 30.72
N LEU A 62 -31.10 39.25 30.14
CA LEU A 62 -31.20 40.00 28.89
C LEU A 62 -30.57 39.18 27.75
N SER A 63 -31.27 38.12 27.34
CA SER A 63 -30.80 37.20 26.31
C SER A 63 -31.30 37.58 24.92
N ARG A 64 -32.40 38.31 24.77
CA ARG A 64 -33.02 38.60 23.47
C ARG A 64 -32.99 40.08 23.11
N VAL A 65 -32.77 40.36 21.82
CA VAL A 65 -32.70 41.72 21.28
C VAL A 65 -33.99 42.52 21.53
N TRP A 66 -35.16 41.91 21.35
CA TRP A 66 -36.44 42.60 21.56
C TRP A 66 -36.64 43.05 23.02
N GLN A 67 -36.10 42.32 24.00
CA GLN A 67 -36.16 42.73 25.42
C GLN A 67 -35.41 44.05 25.63
N ILE A 68 -34.23 44.18 25.01
CA ILE A 68 -33.42 45.39 25.10
C ILE A 68 -34.11 46.55 24.38
N GLU A 69 -34.70 46.31 23.21
CA GLU A 69 -35.44 47.33 22.46
C GLU A 69 -36.70 47.80 23.20
N GLU A 70 -37.40 46.91 23.89
CA GLU A 70 -38.56 47.25 24.71
C GLU A 70 -38.17 48.13 25.90
N ILE A 71 -37.09 47.80 26.61
CA ILE A 71 -36.55 48.64 27.69
C ILE A 71 -36.17 50.02 27.16
N ILE A 72 -35.56 50.10 25.98
CA ILE A 72 -35.19 51.37 25.34
C ILE A 72 -36.44 52.21 25.03
N LYS A 73 -37.50 51.60 24.48
CA LYS A 73 -38.78 52.27 24.21
C LYS A 73 -39.44 52.77 25.48
N TRP A 74 -39.43 51.96 26.55
CA TRP A 74 -39.96 52.37 27.85
C TRP A 74 -39.24 53.60 28.39
N CYS A 75 -37.91 53.66 28.27
CA CYS A 75 -37.12 54.82 28.71
C CYS A 75 -37.36 56.10 27.88
N GLU A 76 -38.01 56.00 26.73
CA GLU A 76 -38.36 57.14 25.86
C GLU A 76 -39.78 57.67 26.12
N ASP A 77 -40.60 56.95 26.89
CA ASP A 77 -41.96 57.33 27.24
C ASP A 77 -41.97 58.46 28.31
N PRO A 78 -42.42 59.69 27.96
CA PRO A 78 -42.47 60.82 28.90
C PRO A 78 -43.41 60.59 30.08
N GLN A 79 -44.36 59.65 29.99
CA GLN A 79 -45.34 59.37 31.03
C GLN A 79 -44.80 58.43 32.12
N ARG A 80 -43.71 57.71 31.85
CA ARG A 80 -43.08 56.79 32.80
C ARG A 80 -41.89 57.46 33.49
N LYS A 81 -42.06 57.81 34.77
CA LYS A 81 -40.96 58.33 35.59
C LYS A 81 -40.05 57.19 36.05
N PHE A 82 -38.90 57.02 35.42
CA PHE A 82 -37.87 56.08 35.88
C PHE A 82 -37.03 56.71 37.00
N ALA A 83 -36.83 55.99 38.10
CA ALA A 83 -35.88 56.34 39.15
C ALA A 83 -34.42 56.01 38.74
N VAL A 84 -34.04 56.30 37.49
CA VAL A 84 -32.74 55.97 36.91
C VAL A 84 -32.15 57.23 36.28
N ASP A 85 -30.88 57.50 36.57
CA ASP A 85 -30.14 58.62 35.97
C ASP A 85 -30.11 58.49 34.44
N ALA A 86 -30.41 59.58 33.73
CA ALA A 86 -30.31 59.69 32.28
C ALA A 86 -28.94 59.25 31.74
N LYS A 87 -27.87 59.41 32.54
CA LYS A 87 -26.52 58.92 32.19
C LYS A 87 -26.44 57.40 32.06
N ILE A 88 -27.19 56.65 32.88
CA ILE A 88 -27.22 55.17 32.84
C ILE A 88 -27.98 54.70 31.61
N ILE A 89 -29.13 55.32 31.34
CA ILE A 89 -29.96 55.04 30.15
C ILE A 89 -29.17 55.29 28.87
N ASN A 90 -28.45 56.41 28.78
CA ASN A 90 -27.63 56.72 27.61
C ASN A 90 -26.48 55.73 27.40
N LYS A 91 -25.79 55.30 28.48
CA LYS A 91 -24.74 54.27 28.40
C LYS A 91 -25.28 52.90 28.01
N PHE A 92 -26.48 52.54 28.44
CA PHE A 92 -27.15 51.30 28.04
C PHE A 92 -27.50 51.32 26.54
N LYS A 93 -28.08 52.42 26.04
CA LYS A 93 -28.36 52.62 24.61
C LYS A 93 -27.08 52.60 23.77
N GLU A 94 -26.01 53.24 24.24
CA GLU A 94 -24.70 53.24 23.59
C GLU A 94 -24.13 51.82 23.47
N CYS A 95 -24.14 51.04 24.57
CA CYS A 95 -23.69 49.65 24.58
C CYS A 95 -24.46 48.79 23.56
N TYR A 96 -25.80 48.87 23.58
CA TYR A 96 -26.64 48.10 22.67
C TYR A 96 -26.36 48.44 21.20
N ARG A 97 -26.32 49.73 20.85
CA ARG A 97 -25.99 50.19 19.49
C ARG A 97 -24.60 49.72 19.06
N LYS A 98 -23.60 49.85 19.94
CA LYS A 98 -22.22 49.45 19.66
C LYS A 98 -22.14 47.96 19.30
N ILE A 99 -22.82 47.09 20.06
CA ILE A 99 -22.84 45.64 19.82
C ILE A 99 -23.67 45.28 18.57
N ARG A 100 -24.87 45.85 18.41
CA ARG A 100 -25.78 45.56 17.28
C ARG A 100 -25.20 45.97 15.93
N ASP A 101 -24.64 47.17 15.88
CA ASP A 101 -24.23 47.82 14.62
C ASP A 101 -22.80 47.42 14.24
N SER A 102 -21.91 47.20 15.22
CA SER A 102 -20.49 46.94 14.92
C SER A 102 -20.17 45.47 14.67
N ILE A 103 -20.86 44.51 15.31
CA ILE A 103 -20.40 43.10 15.28
C ILE A 103 -20.47 42.50 13.87
N PRO A 104 -21.60 42.54 13.15
CA PRO A 104 -21.74 41.68 11.97
C PRO A 104 -20.95 42.18 10.76
N ASP A 105 -20.82 43.50 10.61
CA ASP A 105 -20.03 44.08 9.52
C ASP A 105 -18.52 43.96 9.79
N LYS A 106 -18.07 44.11 11.04
CA LYS A 106 -16.63 44.04 11.39
C LYS A 106 -16.02 42.66 11.17
N PHE A 107 -16.77 41.58 11.43
CA PHE A 107 -16.25 40.22 11.28
C PHE A 107 -16.47 39.64 9.88
N SER A 108 -17.40 40.17 9.07
CA SER A 108 -17.71 39.66 7.73
C SER A 108 -16.48 39.57 6.82
N GLU A 109 -15.68 40.63 6.76
CA GLU A 109 -14.47 40.67 5.93
C GLU A 109 -13.38 39.74 6.46
N ILE A 110 -13.21 39.67 7.79
CA ILE A 110 -12.24 38.76 8.42
C ILE A 110 -12.63 37.31 8.15
N VAL A 111 -13.91 36.95 8.33
CA VAL A 111 -14.44 35.62 8.04
C VAL A 111 -14.24 35.26 6.56
N LYS A 112 -14.54 36.18 5.64
CA LYS A 112 -14.34 35.99 4.20
C LYS A 112 -12.86 35.74 3.86
N GLN A 113 -11.95 36.50 4.48
CA GLN A 113 -10.51 36.31 4.32
C GLN A 113 -10.06 34.97 4.89
N THR A 114 -10.51 34.59 6.09
CA THR A 114 -10.21 33.28 6.71
C THR A 114 -10.71 32.12 5.85
N LYS A 115 -11.95 32.18 5.33
CA LYS A 115 -12.49 31.18 4.38
C LYS A 115 -11.66 31.12 3.09
N LYS A 116 -11.18 32.26 2.59
CA LYS A 116 -10.30 32.31 1.39
C LYS A 116 -8.94 31.65 1.67
N VAL A 117 -8.34 31.88 2.84
CA VAL A 117 -7.10 31.24 3.26
C VAL A 117 -7.29 29.73 3.44
N LEU A 118 -8.39 29.29 4.07
CA LEU A 118 -8.71 27.88 4.19
C LEU A 118 -8.78 27.18 2.81
N LYS A 119 -9.42 27.79 1.82
CA LYS A 119 -9.44 27.26 0.43
C LYS A 119 -8.04 27.15 -0.18
N TYR A 120 -7.12 28.04 0.17
CA TYR A 120 -5.73 27.92 -0.27
C TYR A 120 -5.00 26.80 0.46
N LEU A 121 -5.19 26.63 1.78
CA LEU A 121 -4.62 25.51 2.52
C LEU A 121 -5.11 24.17 1.98
N ASP A 122 -6.42 24.03 1.77
CA ASP A 122 -7.02 22.84 1.14
C ASP A 122 -6.41 22.56 -0.24
N LYS A 123 -6.04 23.58 -1.01
CA LYS A 123 -5.50 23.43 -2.36
C LYS A 123 -4.00 23.13 -2.40
N TYR A 124 -3.21 23.75 -1.52
CA TYR A 124 -1.74 23.73 -1.62
C TYR A 124 -1.05 22.88 -0.54
N CYS A 125 -1.72 22.59 0.58
CA CYS A 125 -1.19 21.77 1.69
C CYS A 125 -1.82 20.36 1.68
N MET A 126 -1.81 19.70 0.51
CA MET A 126 -2.36 18.35 0.31
C MET A 126 -1.43 17.25 0.83
N SER A 127 -1.89 16.13 1.38
CA SER A 127 -0.98 15.01 1.72
C SER A 127 -0.44 14.27 0.49
N PHE A 128 -1.23 14.23 -0.60
CA PHE A 128 -1.09 13.35 -1.76
C PHE A 128 -1.13 11.86 -1.42
N TYR A 129 -1.69 11.52 -0.26
CA TYR A 129 -1.89 10.16 0.20
C TYR A 129 -3.38 9.87 0.31
N GLU A 130 -3.80 8.72 -0.21
CA GLU A 130 -5.19 8.26 -0.16
C GLU A 130 -5.30 7.22 0.97
N LEU A 131 -6.24 7.42 1.90
CA LEU A 131 -6.41 6.52 3.04
C LEU A 131 -6.97 5.14 2.65
N GLU A 132 -7.39 4.98 1.40
CA GLU A 132 -7.95 3.75 0.83
C GLU A 132 -6.87 2.90 0.13
N GLU A 133 -5.62 3.38 0.01
CA GLU A 133 -4.51 2.59 -0.55
C GLU A 133 -4.06 1.51 0.44
N ASP A 134 -3.80 0.30 -0.08
CA ASP A 134 -3.31 -0.86 0.71
C ASP A 134 -1.90 -0.62 1.32
N ILE A 135 -1.14 0.32 0.75
CA ILE A 135 0.23 0.64 1.17
C ILE A 135 0.21 1.62 2.35
N ASN A 136 0.59 1.14 3.53
CA ASN A 136 0.59 1.94 4.75
C ASN A 136 1.87 2.77 4.90
N LEU A 137 1.77 4.09 4.66
CA LEU A 137 2.82 5.07 4.98
C LEU A 137 2.42 5.88 6.20
N GLU A 138 3.00 5.57 7.36
CA GLU A 138 2.58 6.13 8.65
C GLU A 138 2.67 7.66 8.71
N THR A 139 3.77 8.26 8.23
CA THR A 139 3.94 9.72 8.16
C THR A 139 2.91 10.38 7.26
N ALA A 140 2.62 9.78 6.09
CA ALA A 140 1.66 10.30 5.13
C ALA A 140 0.21 10.20 5.66
N ARG A 141 -0.12 9.08 6.28
CA ARG A 141 -1.41 8.83 6.95
C ARG A 141 -1.63 9.78 8.12
N THR A 142 -0.62 9.96 8.97
CA THR A 142 -0.68 10.85 10.12
C THR A 142 -0.91 12.29 9.68
N TYR A 143 -0.18 12.73 8.66
CA TYR A 143 -0.35 14.07 8.10
C TYR A 143 -1.74 14.28 7.49
N GLU A 144 -2.28 13.30 6.76
CA GLU A 144 -3.62 13.38 6.18
C GLU A 144 -4.72 13.46 7.25
N THR A 145 -4.57 12.71 8.34
CA THR A 145 -5.50 12.77 9.49
C THR A 145 -5.44 14.14 10.17
N GLN A 146 -4.24 14.63 10.50
CA GLN A 146 -4.04 15.96 11.10
C GLN A 146 -4.63 17.07 10.23
N ARG A 147 -4.44 16.97 8.91
CA ARG A 147 -5.01 17.90 7.93
C ARG A 147 -6.54 17.98 8.02
N LYS A 148 -7.21 16.83 8.04
CA LYS A 148 -8.68 16.75 8.15
C LYS A 148 -9.18 17.34 9.46
N GLU A 149 -8.53 17.02 10.57
CA GLU A 149 -8.85 17.56 11.89
C GLU A 149 -8.69 19.08 11.96
N LEU A 150 -7.58 19.61 11.45
CA LEU A 150 -7.31 21.05 11.42
C LEU A 150 -8.30 21.78 10.51
N SER A 151 -8.63 21.23 9.34
CA SER A 151 -9.65 21.79 8.44
C SER A 151 -11.03 21.84 9.12
N ALA A 152 -11.44 20.77 9.82
CA ALA A 152 -12.69 20.73 10.57
C ALA A 152 -12.71 21.73 11.73
N LYS A 153 -11.60 21.85 12.48
CA LYS A 153 -11.44 22.82 13.57
C LYS A 153 -11.55 24.26 13.06
N ILE A 154 -10.93 24.59 11.94
CA ILE A 154 -11.03 25.92 11.32
C ILE A 154 -12.48 26.22 10.92
N LYS A 155 -13.13 25.32 10.17
CA LYS A 155 -14.52 25.50 9.71
C LYS A 155 -15.45 25.72 10.89
N THR A 156 -15.38 24.85 11.90
CA THR A 156 -16.21 24.95 13.11
C THR A 156 -16.09 26.30 13.80
N ASN A 157 -14.87 26.82 13.98
CA ASN A 157 -14.66 28.10 14.64
C ASN A 157 -15.12 29.30 13.79
N VAL A 158 -14.91 29.24 12.48
CA VAL A 158 -15.36 30.30 11.55
C VAL A 158 -16.88 30.33 11.44
N ASP A 159 -17.52 29.17 11.33
CA ASP A 159 -18.98 29.07 11.22
C ASP A 159 -19.67 29.47 12.53
N LYS A 160 -19.04 29.21 13.69
CA LYS A 160 -19.48 29.74 14.99
C LYS A 160 -19.56 31.26 15.02
N VAL A 161 -18.66 31.98 14.35
CA VAL A 161 -18.67 33.46 14.33
C VAL A 161 -19.92 33.98 13.62
N GLU A 162 -20.25 33.39 12.47
CA GLU A 162 -21.46 33.74 11.71
C GLU A 162 -22.73 33.32 12.47
N TYR A 163 -22.72 32.11 13.04
CA TYR A 163 -23.83 31.57 13.82
C TYR A 163 -24.17 32.44 15.03
N LEU A 164 -23.19 32.77 15.87
CA LEU A 164 -23.42 33.57 17.09
C LEU A 164 -23.88 34.99 16.75
N SER A 165 -23.34 35.58 15.67
CA SER A 165 -23.76 36.90 15.19
C SER A 165 -25.21 36.90 14.69
N HIS A 166 -25.62 35.84 13.99
CA HIS A 166 -26.99 35.67 13.51
C HIS A 166 -27.95 35.38 14.67
N LYS A 167 -27.61 34.40 15.51
CA LYS A 167 -28.41 33.95 16.65
C LYS A 167 -28.72 35.10 17.62
N TRP A 168 -27.73 35.95 17.90
CA TRP A 168 -27.96 37.15 18.69
C TRP A 168 -29.06 38.05 18.11
N ARG A 169 -29.09 38.24 16.79
CA ARG A 169 -30.07 39.12 16.13
C ARG A 169 -31.48 38.53 16.08
N THR A 170 -31.61 37.21 15.95
CA THR A 170 -32.90 36.57 15.64
C THR A 170 -33.54 35.88 16.85
N GLU A 171 -32.79 35.04 17.55
CA GLU A 171 -33.31 34.12 18.57
C GLU A 171 -32.99 34.60 20.00
N GLY A 172 -31.89 35.33 20.14
CA GLY A 172 -31.26 35.66 21.41
C GLY A 172 -30.09 34.76 21.74
N LEU A 173 -29.24 35.22 22.67
CA LEU A 173 -27.97 34.61 23.01
C LEU A 173 -27.94 34.28 24.50
N PHE A 174 -27.71 33.01 24.81
CA PHE A 174 -27.52 32.53 26.17
C PHE A 174 -26.05 32.24 26.46
N VAL A 175 -25.70 32.14 27.74
CA VAL A 175 -24.31 31.92 28.17
C VAL A 175 -23.72 30.61 27.62
N TYR A 176 -24.53 29.54 27.52
CA TYR A 176 -24.07 28.25 27.00
C TYR A 176 -23.78 28.26 25.49
N ASP A 177 -24.37 29.21 24.74
CA ASP A 177 -24.15 29.34 23.30
C ASP A 177 -22.72 29.82 22.98
N LEU A 178 -22.10 30.57 23.88
CA LEU A 178 -20.79 31.19 23.68
C LEU A 178 -19.61 30.19 23.72
N GLY A 179 -19.86 28.94 24.12
CA GLY A 179 -18.82 27.94 24.34
C GLY A 179 -17.94 28.23 25.56
N GLU A 180 -16.93 27.39 25.79
CA GLU A 180 -16.13 27.38 27.03
C GLU A 180 -15.48 28.73 27.35
N TYR A 181 -14.81 29.35 26.38
CA TYR A 181 -14.16 30.65 26.58
C TYR A 181 -15.15 31.75 26.95
N GLY A 182 -16.29 31.83 26.25
CA GLY A 182 -17.29 32.85 26.54
C GLY A 182 -17.98 32.63 27.89
N ILE A 183 -18.20 31.38 28.29
CA ILE A 183 -18.69 31.03 29.64
C ILE A 183 -17.69 31.53 30.70
N GLU A 184 -16.39 31.32 30.48
CA GLU A 184 -15.35 31.80 31.39
C GLU A 184 -15.35 33.33 31.49
N VAL A 185 -15.43 34.04 30.36
CA VAL A 185 -15.53 35.50 30.32
C VAL A 185 -16.78 35.98 31.07
N CYS A 186 -17.93 35.33 30.86
CA CYS A 186 -19.17 35.64 31.54
C CYS A 186 -19.07 35.50 33.06
N ARG A 187 -18.45 34.42 33.54
CA ARG A 187 -18.22 34.17 34.97
C ARG A 187 -17.24 35.17 35.57
N ARG A 188 -16.11 35.42 34.90
CA ARG A 188 -15.05 36.31 35.40
C ARG A 188 -15.50 37.77 35.51
N LEU A 189 -16.41 38.21 34.64
CA LEU A 189 -16.90 39.59 34.59
C LEU A 189 -18.29 39.77 35.24
N ASP A 190 -18.87 38.70 35.78
CA ASP A 190 -20.20 38.67 36.38
C ASP A 190 -21.29 39.20 35.42
N VAL A 191 -21.27 38.73 34.17
CA VAL A 191 -22.20 39.11 33.08
C VAL A 191 -23.06 37.94 32.62
N VAL A 192 -23.27 36.94 33.47
CA VAL A 192 -24.07 35.74 33.16
C VAL A 192 -25.50 36.12 32.74
N GLN A 193 -26.05 37.18 33.31
CA GLN A 193 -27.39 37.69 33.00
C GLN A 193 -27.45 38.50 31.69
N ALA A 194 -26.31 38.76 31.06
CA ALA A 194 -26.18 39.60 29.87
C ALA A 194 -25.11 39.04 28.93
N ALA A 195 -25.31 37.80 28.47
CA ALA A 195 -24.35 37.04 27.65
C ALA A 195 -23.87 37.80 26.39
N PHE A 196 -24.71 38.68 25.83
CA PHE A 196 -24.36 39.51 24.67
C PHE A 196 -23.17 40.44 24.91
N LEU A 197 -22.85 40.78 26.17
CA LEU A 197 -21.66 41.56 26.51
C LEU A 197 -20.36 40.79 26.24
N ALA A 198 -20.39 39.47 26.36
CA ALA A 198 -19.26 38.58 26.07
C ALA A 198 -19.21 38.10 24.60
N LEU A 199 -20.16 38.52 23.77
CA LEU A 199 -20.23 38.11 22.36
C LEU A 199 -18.96 38.55 21.60
N PHE A 200 -18.62 39.83 21.61
CA PHE A 200 -17.46 40.36 20.89
C PHE A 200 -16.12 39.66 21.23
N PRO A 201 -15.72 39.50 22.51
CA PRO A 201 -14.47 38.80 22.83
C PRO A 201 -14.51 37.31 22.47
N THR A 202 -15.69 36.68 22.51
CA THR A 202 -15.87 35.28 22.09
C THR A 202 -15.68 35.11 20.58
N LEU A 203 -16.20 36.04 19.77
CA LEU A 203 -16.00 36.03 18.31
C LEU A 203 -14.52 36.22 17.95
N CYS A 204 -13.83 37.13 18.63
CA CYS A 204 -12.39 37.33 18.46
C CYS A 204 -11.61 36.05 18.78
N GLU A 205 -11.97 35.36 19.86
CA GLU A 205 -11.29 34.12 20.26
C GLU A 205 -11.50 32.97 19.27
N ASN A 206 -12.72 32.76 18.77
CA ASN A 206 -12.96 31.75 17.74
C ASN A 206 -12.10 32.02 16.48
N LEU A 207 -11.94 33.29 16.09
CA LEU A 207 -11.06 33.65 14.97
C LEU A 207 -9.59 33.40 15.27
N ARG A 208 -9.12 33.63 16.52
CA ARG A 208 -7.76 33.27 16.94
C ARG A 208 -7.52 31.78 16.88
N LEU A 209 -8.45 30.97 17.41
CA LEU A 209 -8.37 29.51 17.37
C LEU A 209 -8.33 28.98 15.93
N ALA A 210 -9.09 29.59 15.02
CA ALA A 210 -9.02 29.28 13.59
C ALA A 210 -7.64 29.64 13.01
N CYS A 211 -7.08 30.81 13.35
CA CYS A 211 -5.76 31.24 12.90
C CYS A 211 -4.64 30.33 13.43
N ASP A 212 -4.69 29.95 14.70
CA ASP A 212 -3.70 29.06 15.30
C ASP A 212 -3.75 27.67 14.67
N ALA A 213 -4.95 27.13 14.41
CA ALA A 213 -5.09 25.87 13.67
C ALA A 213 -4.51 25.96 12.23
N MET A 214 -4.72 27.08 11.54
CA MET A 214 -4.09 27.31 10.22
C MET A 214 -2.56 27.33 10.29
N LEU A 215 -1.99 27.90 11.36
CA LEU A 215 -0.54 27.97 11.54
C LEU A 215 0.04 26.62 11.82
N THR A 216 -0.59 25.86 12.72
CA THR A 216 -0.21 24.48 12.97
C THR A 216 -0.21 23.68 11.68
N TRP A 217 -1.23 23.85 10.82
CA TRP A 217 -1.26 23.16 9.52
C TRP A 217 -0.11 23.59 8.58
N VAL A 218 0.21 24.88 8.51
CA VAL A 218 1.35 25.36 7.69
C VAL A 218 2.69 24.83 8.22
N GLU A 219 2.85 24.76 9.54
CA GLU A 219 4.05 24.23 10.19
C GLU A 219 4.19 22.72 9.97
N THR A 220 3.11 21.96 10.10
CA THR A 220 3.11 20.52 9.81
C THR A 220 3.40 20.25 8.33
N ASP A 221 2.83 21.03 7.39
CA ASP A 221 3.12 20.89 5.95
C ASP A 221 4.60 21.16 5.61
N LYS A 222 5.22 22.15 6.27
CA LYS A 222 6.66 22.44 6.08
C LYS A 222 7.52 21.25 6.50
N ASN A 223 7.23 20.69 7.68
CA ASN A 223 8.00 19.57 8.23
C ASN A 223 7.70 18.25 7.52
N TYR A 224 6.52 18.09 6.93
CA TYR A 224 6.08 16.87 6.24
C TYR A 224 7.07 16.41 5.16
N SER A 225 7.56 17.34 4.34
CA SER A 225 8.55 17.01 3.30
C SER A 225 9.87 16.49 3.87
N GLN A 226 10.28 16.97 5.05
CA GLN A 226 11.49 16.50 5.72
C GLN A 226 11.29 15.12 6.35
N PHE A 227 10.13 14.87 6.97
CA PHE A 227 9.81 13.56 7.51
C PHE A 227 9.74 12.50 6.40
N LEU A 228 9.07 12.80 5.29
CA LEU A 228 9.06 11.91 4.12
C LEU A 228 10.45 11.62 3.58
N LYS A 229 11.37 12.59 3.61
CA LYS A 229 12.75 12.38 3.17
C LYS A 229 13.48 11.39 4.09
N ASN A 230 13.25 11.48 5.40
CA ASN A 230 13.82 10.55 6.37
C ASN A 230 13.23 9.15 6.16
N ASP A 231 11.90 9.04 6.02
CA ASP A 231 11.23 7.76 5.75
C ASP A 231 11.74 7.09 4.46
N ILE A 232 11.99 7.88 3.41
CA ILE A 232 12.59 7.36 2.17
C ILE A 232 13.99 6.79 2.43
N SER A 233 14.81 7.46 3.23
CA SER A 233 16.15 6.98 3.60
C SER A 233 16.06 5.68 4.38
N ASP A 234 15.17 5.60 5.37
CA ASP A 234 14.99 4.42 6.22
C ASP A 234 14.44 3.24 5.41
N LEU A 235 13.50 3.49 4.48
CA LEU A 235 13.00 2.48 3.55
C LEU A 235 14.06 2.04 2.53
N GLU A 236 14.96 2.92 2.09
CA GLU A 236 16.09 2.56 1.22
C GLU A 236 17.07 1.63 1.94
N GLU A 237 17.42 1.94 3.19
CA GLU A 237 18.27 1.09 4.03
C GLU A 237 17.63 -0.28 4.26
N LYS A 238 16.35 -0.30 4.67
CA LYS A 238 15.60 -1.54 4.88
C LYS A 238 15.49 -2.39 3.61
N ARG A 239 15.29 -1.77 2.44
CA ARG A 239 15.29 -2.46 1.14
C ARG A 239 16.63 -3.13 0.87
N GLU A 240 17.75 -2.46 1.16
CA GLU A 240 19.08 -3.03 0.96
C GLU A 240 19.38 -4.18 1.92
N GLU A 241 18.93 -4.09 3.17
CA GLU A 241 19.02 -5.18 4.15
C GLU A 241 18.21 -6.40 3.70
N LEU A 242 16.93 -6.23 3.36
CA LEU A 242 16.07 -7.31 2.87
C LEU A 242 16.63 -7.96 1.60
N LEU A 243 17.16 -7.17 0.67
CA LEU A 243 17.79 -7.71 -0.54
C LEU A 243 19.02 -8.58 -0.22
N LYS A 244 19.80 -8.23 0.80
CA LYS A 244 20.92 -9.07 1.27
C LYS A 244 20.40 -10.38 1.85
N GLU A 245 19.36 -10.33 2.69
CA GLU A 245 18.75 -11.53 3.28
C GLU A 245 18.15 -12.46 2.22
N VAL A 246 17.38 -11.93 1.25
CA VAL A 246 16.84 -12.72 0.13
C VAL A 246 17.96 -13.44 -0.64
N ARG A 247 19.06 -12.74 -0.95
CA ARG A 247 20.21 -13.34 -1.64
C ARG A 247 20.91 -14.41 -0.79
N GLN A 248 21.05 -14.18 0.52
CA GLN A 248 21.64 -15.17 1.43
C GLN A 248 20.78 -16.43 1.53
N HIS A 249 19.45 -16.29 1.68
CA HIS A 249 18.52 -17.42 1.70
C HIS A 249 18.48 -18.16 0.37
N GLN A 250 18.53 -17.44 -0.77
CA GLN A 250 18.65 -18.06 -2.08
C GLN A 250 19.94 -18.88 -2.22
N HIS A 251 21.07 -18.36 -1.73
CA HIS A 251 22.33 -19.10 -1.75
C HIS A 251 22.28 -20.36 -0.86
N ARG A 252 21.75 -20.25 0.36
CA ARG A 252 21.55 -21.39 1.26
C ARG A 252 20.63 -22.44 0.66
N TYR A 253 19.52 -22.02 0.06
CA TYR A 253 18.62 -22.90 -0.68
C TYR A 253 19.35 -23.71 -1.74
N HIS A 254 20.18 -23.06 -2.57
CA HIS A 254 20.96 -23.77 -3.59
C HIS A 254 21.97 -24.77 -3.00
N GLN A 255 22.62 -24.43 -1.88
CA GLN A 255 23.55 -25.32 -1.18
C GLN A 255 22.85 -26.56 -0.62
N VAL A 256 21.74 -26.38 0.10
CA VAL A 256 20.94 -27.49 0.68
C VAL A 256 20.35 -28.35 -0.44
N ASN A 257 19.84 -27.74 -1.51
CA ASN A 257 19.30 -28.46 -2.65
C ASN A 257 20.37 -29.30 -3.38
N TYR A 258 21.58 -28.76 -3.53
CA TYR A 258 22.70 -29.52 -4.08
C TYR A 258 23.06 -30.72 -3.20
N ARG A 259 23.17 -30.51 -1.87
CA ARG A 259 23.45 -31.58 -0.92
C ARG A 259 22.37 -32.65 -0.90
N LYS A 260 21.09 -32.25 -0.96
CA LYS A 260 19.95 -33.15 -1.09
C LYS A 260 20.08 -34.03 -2.34
N ASN A 261 20.40 -33.43 -3.48
CA ASN A 261 20.57 -34.19 -4.72
C ASN A 261 21.74 -35.17 -4.65
N GLN A 262 22.84 -34.80 -3.99
CA GLN A 262 23.96 -35.72 -3.77
C GLN A 262 23.54 -36.91 -2.90
N VAL A 263 22.91 -36.65 -1.76
CA VAL A 263 22.41 -37.70 -0.85
C VAL A 263 21.37 -38.58 -1.54
N ALA A 264 20.47 -38.00 -2.34
CA ALA A 264 19.46 -38.76 -3.10
C ALA A 264 20.12 -39.75 -4.08
N ASN A 265 21.17 -39.33 -4.79
CA ASN A 265 21.91 -40.20 -5.70
C ASN A 265 22.68 -41.31 -4.95
N GLU A 266 23.22 -41.01 -3.76
CA GLU A 266 23.89 -42.02 -2.91
C GLU A 266 22.89 -43.03 -2.34
N LEU A 267 21.72 -42.55 -1.95
CA LEU A 267 20.61 -43.35 -1.45
C LEU A 267 20.10 -44.30 -2.55
N GLU A 268 19.87 -43.82 -3.78
CA GLU A 268 19.49 -44.65 -4.92
C GLU A 268 20.50 -45.78 -5.17
N LYS A 269 21.81 -45.47 -5.16
CA LYS A 269 22.87 -46.48 -5.29
C LYS A 269 22.84 -47.52 -4.16
N LEU A 270 22.64 -47.07 -2.91
CA LEU A 270 22.56 -47.97 -1.76
C LEU A 270 21.31 -48.84 -1.80
N GLU A 271 20.18 -48.33 -2.29
CA GLU A 271 18.95 -49.09 -2.51
C GLU A 271 19.19 -50.22 -3.51
N GLU A 272 19.77 -49.92 -4.67
CA GLU A 272 20.14 -50.94 -5.66
C GLU A 272 21.15 -51.96 -5.12
N GLU A 273 22.14 -51.52 -4.33
CA GLU A 273 23.12 -52.42 -3.73
C GLU A 273 22.46 -53.36 -2.72
N VAL A 274 21.62 -52.83 -1.81
CA VAL A 274 20.93 -53.63 -0.79
C VAL A 274 19.95 -54.59 -1.45
N GLU A 275 19.21 -54.18 -2.48
CA GLU A 275 18.29 -55.03 -3.23
C GLU A 275 19.01 -56.26 -3.82
N LYS A 276 20.17 -56.06 -4.45
CA LYS A 276 21.02 -57.15 -4.98
C LYS A 276 21.61 -58.07 -3.90
N LEU A 277 21.63 -57.64 -2.64
CA LEU A 277 22.16 -58.41 -1.52
C LEU A 277 21.10 -59.24 -0.80
N VAL A 278 19.81 -58.97 -1.00
CA VAL A 278 18.72 -59.73 -0.35
C VAL A 278 18.79 -61.21 -0.70
N GLU A 279 18.90 -61.54 -2.01
CA GLU A 279 18.99 -62.93 -2.45
C GLU A 279 20.22 -63.66 -1.86
N LYS A 280 21.35 -62.96 -1.79
CA LYS A 280 22.59 -63.51 -1.20
C LYS A 280 22.50 -63.68 0.31
N GLU A 281 21.74 -62.84 0.99
CA GLU A 281 21.50 -62.96 2.43
C GLU A 281 20.68 -64.23 2.71
N ASP A 282 19.62 -64.46 1.95
CA ASP A 282 18.79 -65.66 2.08
C ASP A 282 19.62 -66.93 1.86
N GLU A 283 20.48 -66.95 0.82
CA GLU A 283 21.43 -68.05 0.58
C GLU A 283 22.38 -68.25 1.79
N LEU A 284 22.98 -67.17 2.30
CA LEU A 284 23.91 -67.24 3.43
C LEU A 284 23.24 -67.69 4.73
N LEU A 285 21.97 -67.33 4.96
CA LEU A 285 21.20 -67.78 6.12
C LEU A 285 20.96 -69.28 6.08
N VAL A 286 20.58 -69.82 4.91
CA VAL A 286 20.45 -71.27 4.69
C VAL A 286 21.79 -71.98 4.87
N ASP A 287 22.88 -71.42 4.34
CA ASP A 287 24.23 -71.97 4.51
C ASP A 287 24.65 -71.99 5.99
N VAL A 288 24.36 -70.93 6.76
CA VAL A 288 24.63 -70.90 8.20
C VAL A 288 23.85 -71.97 8.94
N GLU A 289 22.55 -72.14 8.64
CA GLU A 289 21.71 -73.15 9.26
C GLU A 289 22.23 -74.57 8.98
N THR A 290 22.56 -74.88 7.72
CA THR A 290 23.09 -76.19 7.33
C THR A 290 24.47 -76.47 7.94
N LEU A 291 25.34 -75.47 8.03
CA LEU A 291 26.66 -75.59 8.66
C LEU A 291 26.55 -75.74 10.19
N LEU A 292 25.60 -75.06 10.83
CA LEU A 292 25.30 -75.22 12.26
C LEU A 292 24.83 -76.64 12.55
N ASP A 293 23.90 -77.17 11.75
CA ASP A 293 23.45 -78.55 11.83
C ASP A 293 24.60 -79.54 11.66
N LYS A 294 25.48 -79.31 10.69
CA LYS A 294 26.68 -80.12 10.48
C LYS A 294 27.61 -80.04 11.69
N SER A 295 27.85 -78.85 12.24
CA SER A 295 28.67 -78.66 13.44
C SER A 295 28.10 -79.42 14.64
N ASN A 296 26.78 -79.32 14.86
CA ASN A 296 26.09 -80.02 15.95
C ASN A 296 26.20 -81.55 15.79
N ARG A 297 25.98 -82.08 14.58
CA ARG A 297 26.15 -83.51 14.27
C ARG A 297 27.58 -83.99 14.51
N LEU A 298 28.58 -83.21 14.09
CA LEU A 298 30.00 -83.54 14.31
C LEU A 298 30.33 -83.56 15.80
N GLN A 299 29.80 -82.61 16.56
CA GLN A 299 30.01 -82.52 18.01
C GLN A 299 29.38 -83.70 18.76
N ILE A 300 28.12 -84.04 18.45
CA ILE A 300 27.45 -85.23 19.00
C ILE A 300 28.21 -86.51 18.61
N ASN A 301 28.65 -86.64 17.35
CA ASN A 301 29.42 -87.80 16.90
C ASN A 301 30.77 -87.92 17.63
N MET A 302 31.43 -86.79 17.92
CA MET A 302 32.64 -86.79 18.74
C MET A 302 32.33 -87.29 20.15
N GLU A 303 31.31 -86.75 20.81
CA GLU A 303 30.91 -87.17 22.17
C GLU A 303 30.58 -88.67 22.23
N ILE A 304 29.80 -89.19 21.28
CA ILE A 304 29.48 -90.63 21.19
C ILE A 304 30.74 -91.48 20.99
N LYS A 305 31.67 -91.05 20.12
CA LYS A 305 32.91 -91.81 19.85
C LYS A 305 33.92 -91.70 20.99
N GLU A 306 33.98 -90.57 21.70
CA GLU A 306 34.77 -90.40 22.92
C GLU A 306 34.22 -91.31 24.02
N TYR A 307 32.91 -91.30 24.24
CA TYR A 307 32.25 -92.21 25.19
C TYR A 307 32.53 -93.70 24.85
N ARG A 308 32.38 -94.11 23.58
CA ARG A 308 32.66 -95.48 23.13
C ARG A 308 34.12 -95.86 23.30
N ARG A 309 35.06 -94.94 23.02
CA ARG A 309 36.50 -95.16 23.24
C ARG A 309 36.78 -95.34 24.73
N ASP A 310 36.19 -94.52 25.57
CA ASP A 310 36.41 -94.54 27.02
C ASP A 310 35.75 -95.78 27.67
N GLU A 311 34.60 -96.24 27.18
CA GLU A 311 34.02 -97.55 27.54
C GLU A 311 34.92 -98.71 27.11
N LEU A 312 35.50 -98.64 25.91
CA LEU A 312 36.40 -99.68 25.39
C LEU A 312 37.67 -99.78 26.26
N ILE A 313 38.19 -98.64 26.75
CA ILE A 313 39.29 -98.59 27.73
C ILE A 313 38.87 -99.26 29.06
N LYS A 314 37.66 -98.97 29.57
CA LYS A 314 37.15 -99.55 30.82
C LYS A 314 36.93 -101.07 30.74
N ARG A 315 36.60 -101.61 29.56
CA ARG A 315 36.33 -103.04 29.30
C ARG A 315 37.50 -103.78 28.65
N ILE A 316 38.73 -103.31 28.82
CA ILE A 316 39.92 -103.85 28.13
C ILE A 316 40.15 -105.35 28.35
N ASN A 317 39.77 -105.87 29.53
CA ASN A 317 39.95 -107.28 29.90
C ASN A 317 38.90 -108.22 29.26
N GLU A 318 37.85 -107.68 28.61
CA GLU A 318 36.76 -108.44 28.00
C GLU A 318 36.96 -108.72 26.50
N TYR A 319 38.04 -108.21 25.89
CA TYR A 319 38.31 -108.32 24.46
C TYR A 319 39.65 -109.02 24.15
N PRO A 320 39.74 -109.82 23.07
CA PRO A 320 41.02 -110.31 22.55
C PRO A 320 41.93 -109.15 22.15
N THR A 321 43.22 -109.22 22.51
CA THR A 321 44.20 -108.11 22.39
C THR A 321 44.23 -107.48 20.99
N ASN A 322 44.20 -108.29 19.92
CA ASN A 322 44.23 -107.79 18.55
C ASN A 322 42.96 -107.01 18.16
N LEU A 323 41.79 -107.47 18.60
CA LEU A 323 40.50 -106.84 18.30
C LEU A 323 40.30 -105.53 19.07
N TYR A 324 40.86 -105.44 20.28
CA TYR A 324 40.89 -104.21 21.07
C TYR A 324 41.68 -103.11 20.36
N TYR A 325 42.94 -103.39 19.98
CA TYR A 325 43.80 -102.41 19.32
C TYR A 325 43.22 -101.95 17.97
N GLU A 326 42.60 -102.84 17.20
CA GLU A 326 41.94 -102.48 15.94
C GLU A 326 40.78 -101.50 16.14
N LYS A 327 39.86 -101.80 17.07
CA LYS A 327 38.71 -100.91 17.38
C LYS A 327 39.15 -99.59 18.01
N TYR A 328 40.14 -99.63 18.90
CA TYR A 328 40.70 -98.45 19.54
C TYR A 328 41.40 -97.53 18.53
N ASN A 329 42.24 -98.07 17.65
CA ASN A 329 42.93 -97.30 16.62
C ASN A 329 41.96 -96.71 15.61
N LYS A 330 40.90 -97.44 15.23
CA LYS A 330 39.82 -96.94 14.38
C LYS A 330 39.07 -95.77 15.03
N LEU A 331 38.64 -95.92 16.29
CA LEU A 331 37.98 -94.83 17.04
C LEU A 331 38.89 -93.61 17.24
N THR A 332 40.18 -93.83 17.46
CA THR A 332 41.17 -92.75 17.66
C THR A 332 41.42 -91.99 16.36
N LYS A 333 41.49 -92.71 15.22
CA LYS A 333 41.59 -92.09 13.89
C LYS A 333 40.33 -91.29 13.56
N ASP A 334 39.16 -91.89 13.71
CA ASP A 334 37.88 -91.23 13.48
C ASP A 334 37.70 -89.97 14.34
N LEU A 335 38.12 -90.01 15.62
CA LEU A 335 38.09 -88.84 16.50
C LEU A 335 39.08 -87.76 16.07
N ARG A 336 40.24 -88.13 15.52
CA ARG A 336 41.22 -87.19 14.97
C ARG A 336 40.64 -86.49 13.73
N ASP A 337 40.01 -87.25 12.84
CA ASP A 337 39.40 -86.72 11.62
C ASP A 337 38.24 -85.77 11.96
N LEU A 338 37.35 -86.15 12.90
CA LEU A 338 36.28 -85.27 13.39
C LEU A 338 36.80 -84.01 14.11
N LYS A 339 37.86 -84.14 14.91
CA LYS A 339 38.51 -82.99 15.58
C LYS A 339 39.18 -82.04 14.59
N HIS A 340 39.56 -82.51 13.40
CA HIS A 340 40.08 -81.66 12.34
C HIS A 340 38.94 -80.98 11.55
N GLU A 341 37.86 -81.69 11.25
CA GLU A 341 36.76 -81.16 10.43
C GLU A 341 35.92 -80.11 11.17
N LEU A 342 35.71 -80.25 12.49
CA LEU A 342 34.89 -79.34 13.28
C LEU A 342 35.40 -77.87 13.26
N PRO A 343 36.70 -77.58 13.46
CA PRO A 343 37.26 -76.24 13.27
C PRO A 343 37.04 -75.65 11.87
N ASP A 344 37.02 -76.47 10.83
CA ASP A 344 36.83 -76.01 9.44
C ASP A 344 35.38 -75.60 9.19
N VAL A 345 34.43 -76.38 9.71
CA VAL A 345 33.00 -76.02 9.70
C VAL A 345 32.76 -74.75 10.53
N LYS A 346 33.35 -74.63 11.72
CA LYS A 346 33.25 -73.41 12.55
C LYS A 346 33.85 -72.17 11.88
N ARG A 347 34.97 -72.31 11.15
CA ARG A 347 35.54 -71.22 10.33
C ARG A 347 34.61 -70.81 9.20
N SER A 348 33.93 -71.77 8.57
CA SER A 348 32.96 -71.50 7.50
C SER A 348 31.75 -70.74 8.03
N ILE A 349 31.21 -71.13 9.19
CA ILE A 349 30.13 -70.40 9.90
C ILE A 349 30.56 -68.96 10.19
N ALA A 350 31.76 -68.76 10.73
CA ALA A 350 32.29 -67.41 10.99
C ALA A 350 32.42 -66.57 9.70
N GLY A 351 32.82 -67.19 8.59
CA GLY A 351 32.89 -66.55 7.27
C GLY A 351 31.52 -66.09 6.76
N CYS A 352 30.47 -66.91 6.91
CA CYS A 352 29.10 -66.53 6.54
C CYS A 352 28.56 -65.42 7.45
N ASN A 353 28.79 -65.50 8.76
CA ASN A 353 28.38 -64.45 9.71
C ASN A 353 29.06 -63.10 9.43
N LEU A 354 30.32 -63.08 8.99
CA LEU A 354 31.00 -61.84 8.57
C LEU A 354 30.30 -61.20 7.36
N LYS A 355 29.89 -62.00 6.38
CA LYS A 355 29.15 -61.51 5.21
C LYS A 355 27.77 -60.99 5.59
N LEU A 356 27.04 -61.71 6.45
CA LEU A 356 25.75 -61.25 6.98
C LEU A 356 25.88 -59.92 7.71
N ASN A 357 26.87 -59.77 8.61
CA ASN A 357 27.14 -58.51 9.30
C ASN A 357 27.46 -57.36 8.33
N TRP A 358 28.17 -57.63 7.22
CA TRP A 358 28.43 -56.64 6.19
C TRP A 358 27.14 -56.18 5.48
N ILE A 359 26.22 -57.11 5.18
CA ILE A 359 24.89 -56.79 4.63
C ILE A 359 24.08 -55.94 5.63
N THR A 360 24.11 -56.28 6.92
CA THR A 360 23.45 -55.49 7.98
C THR A 360 24.02 -54.07 8.04
N THR A 361 25.34 -53.91 7.98
CA THR A 361 26.01 -52.60 7.97
C THR A 361 25.58 -51.74 6.78
N LYS A 362 25.38 -52.36 5.61
CA LYS A 362 24.87 -51.69 4.40
C LYS A 362 23.42 -51.22 4.57
N ARG A 363 22.55 -52.03 5.20
CA ARG A 363 21.18 -51.61 5.56
C ARG A 363 21.15 -50.45 6.54
N ASP A 364 22.02 -50.47 7.55
CA ASP A 364 22.13 -49.38 8.51
C ASP A 364 22.60 -48.08 7.84
N SER A 365 23.54 -48.19 6.90
CA SER A 365 23.99 -47.05 6.08
C SER A 365 22.84 -46.48 5.25
N LEU A 366 22.06 -47.33 4.58
CA LEU A 366 20.86 -46.91 3.82
C LEU A 366 19.83 -46.21 4.71
N LEU A 367 19.57 -46.72 5.92
CA LEU A 367 18.66 -46.08 6.87
C LEU A 367 19.17 -44.71 7.31
N SER A 368 20.47 -44.57 7.55
CA SER A 368 21.09 -43.29 7.93
C SER A 368 20.99 -42.25 6.81
N GLU A 369 21.25 -42.63 5.56
CA GLU A 369 21.11 -41.72 4.40
C GLU A 369 19.65 -41.35 4.13
N ARG A 370 18.70 -42.29 4.31
CA ARG A 370 17.27 -41.99 4.26
C ARG A 370 16.84 -40.97 5.31
N GLN A 371 17.40 -41.05 6.53
CA GLN A 371 17.13 -40.06 7.57
C GLN A 371 17.74 -38.69 7.21
N LEU A 372 18.97 -38.65 6.70
CA LEU A 372 19.62 -37.42 6.26
C LEU A 372 18.84 -36.75 5.11
N CYS A 373 18.37 -37.52 4.13
CA CYS A 373 17.55 -37.00 3.03
C CYS A 373 16.25 -36.36 3.54
N LYS A 374 15.58 -36.98 4.52
CA LYS A 374 14.40 -36.40 5.19
C LYS A 374 14.73 -35.10 5.92
N GLN A 375 15.84 -35.04 6.64
CA GLN A 375 16.27 -33.82 7.32
C GLN A 375 16.54 -32.68 6.32
N LEU A 376 17.23 -32.98 5.22
CA LEU A 376 17.49 -31.99 4.16
C LEU A 376 16.22 -31.53 3.43
N ASN A 377 15.21 -32.39 3.31
CA ASN A 377 13.90 -31.99 2.77
C ASN A 377 13.20 -30.97 3.69
N ASN A 378 13.15 -31.25 4.99
CA ASN A 378 12.56 -30.33 5.95
C ASN A 378 13.31 -28.98 5.99
N GLU A 379 14.66 -29.02 6.00
CA GLU A 379 15.48 -27.81 5.94
C GLU A 379 15.20 -27.01 4.65
N LEU A 380 14.98 -27.68 3.52
CA LEU A 380 14.67 -27.03 2.25
C LEU A 380 13.29 -26.38 2.25
N GLU A 381 12.28 -27.01 2.87
CA GLU A 381 10.95 -26.43 3.06
C GLU A 381 11.00 -25.17 3.94
N GLU A 382 11.68 -25.24 5.09
CA GLU A 382 11.88 -24.07 5.97
C GLU A 382 12.59 -22.92 5.25
N MET A 383 13.59 -23.21 4.41
CA MET A 383 14.30 -22.19 3.63
C MET A 383 13.41 -21.57 2.56
N ILE A 384 12.49 -22.33 1.94
CA ILE A 384 11.52 -21.80 0.97
C ILE A 384 10.55 -20.85 1.69
N GLU A 385 9.99 -21.25 2.83
CA GLU A 385 9.07 -20.41 3.60
C GLU A 385 9.71 -19.09 4.04
N GLN A 386 10.94 -19.16 4.56
CA GLN A 386 11.70 -17.96 4.94
C GLN A 386 11.98 -17.07 3.73
N ARG A 387 12.36 -17.65 2.58
CA ARG A 387 12.60 -16.88 1.35
C ARG A 387 11.35 -16.15 0.89
N ILE A 388 10.21 -16.85 0.82
CA ILE A 388 8.92 -16.26 0.40
C ILE A 388 8.54 -15.11 1.34
N LYS A 389 8.70 -15.30 2.65
CA LYS A 389 8.44 -14.25 3.63
C LYS A 389 9.26 -12.99 3.37
N TYR A 390 10.58 -13.13 3.19
CA TYR A 390 11.45 -11.98 2.90
C TYR A 390 11.20 -11.37 1.52
N GLU A 391 10.83 -12.16 0.52
CA GLU A 391 10.44 -11.67 -0.81
C GLU A 391 9.16 -10.81 -0.73
N LEU A 392 8.15 -11.25 0.01
CA LEU A 392 6.92 -10.47 0.25
C LEU A 392 7.23 -9.17 0.98
N GLU A 393 7.97 -9.22 2.10
CA GLU A 393 8.38 -8.02 2.83
C GLU A 393 9.20 -7.05 1.96
N TYR A 394 10.06 -7.57 1.09
CA TYR A 394 10.84 -6.78 0.13
C TYR A 394 9.94 -6.07 -0.89
N HIS A 395 8.94 -6.77 -1.44
CA HIS A 395 7.97 -6.17 -2.35
C HIS A 395 7.13 -5.08 -1.68
N ASP A 396 6.69 -5.31 -0.44
CA ASP A 396 5.93 -4.31 0.34
C ASP A 396 6.76 -3.04 0.60
N VAL A 397 8.05 -3.20 0.93
CA VAL A 397 8.97 -2.08 1.13
C VAL A 397 9.22 -1.32 -0.17
N ILE A 398 9.31 -2.00 -1.32
CA ILE A 398 9.42 -1.33 -2.63
C ILE A 398 8.17 -0.52 -2.92
N GLY A 399 6.97 -1.09 -2.76
CA GLY A 399 5.72 -0.36 -3.00
C GLY A 399 5.62 0.88 -2.11
N SER A 400 5.96 0.74 -0.83
CA SER A 400 6.02 1.85 0.13
C SER A 400 7.04 2.92 -0.29
N LEU A 401 8.23 2.51 -0.75
CA LEU A 401 9.28 3.41 -1.19
C LEU A 401 8.88 4.19 -2.45
N GLU A 402 8.27 3.53 -3.43
CA GLU A 402 7.79 4.16 -4.67
C GLU A 402 6.71 5.20 -4.36
N LEU A 403 5.75 4.84 -3.52
CA LEU A 403 4.70 5.76 -3.09
C LEU A 403 5.28 6.96 -2.30
N ALA A 404 6.19 6.71 -1.35
CA ALA A 404 6.83 7.77 -0.58
C ALA A 404 7.63 8.73 -1.48
N LYS A 405 8.39 8.20 -2.46
CA LYS A 405 9.12 8.99 -3.46
C LYS A 405 8.19 9.80 -4.35
N LYS A 406 7.08 9.21 -4.79
CA LYS A 406 6.04 9.89 -5.58
C LYS A 406 5.43 11.05 -4.80
N ILE A 407 5.05 10.84 -3.54
CA ILE A 407 4.53 11.90 -2.67
C ILE A 407 5.59 12.99 -2.44
N TYR A 408 6.82 12.60 -2.14
CA TYR A 408 7.93 13.54 -1.92
C TYR A 408 8.20 14.39 -3.16
N LEU A 409 8.17 13.78 -4.36
CA LEU A 409 8.28 14.49 -5.63
C LEU A 409 7.13 15.48 -5.81
N TYR A 410 5.89 15.08 -5.51
CA TYR A 410 4.72 15.95 -5.61
C TYR A 410 4.82 17.13 -4.64
N LYS A 411 5.42 16.92 -3.46
CA LYS A 411 5.60 17.95 -2.45
C LYS A 411 6.72 18.95 -2.75
N THR A 412 7.83 18.46 -3.30
CA THR A 412 9.03 19.26 -3.52
C THR A 412 9.06 19.93 -4.89
N CYS A 413 8.47 19.31 -5.91
CA CYS A 413 8.48 19.87 -7.25
C CYS A 413 7.49 21.06 -7.35
N PRO A 414 7.98 22.25 -7.74
CA PRO A 414 7.17 23.46 -7.75
C PRO A 414 5.99 23.37 -8.72
N ASP A 415 6.09 22.68 -9.86
CA ASP A 415 4.97 22.60 -10.80
C ASP A 415 3.97 21.47 -10.51
N SER A 416 4.21 20.60 -9.51
CA SER A 416 3.39 19.40 -9.27
C SER A 416 1.92 19.72 -9.04
N ILE A 417 1.60 20.68 -8.18
CA ILE A 417 0.20 21.04 -7.87
C ILE A 417 -0.50 21.63 -9.09
N ASN A 418 0.19 22.46 -9.89
CA ASN A 418 -0.36 22.96 -11.16
C ASN A 418 -0.61 21.83 -12.13
N LYS A 419 0.36 20.91 -12.26
CA LYS A 419 0.26 19.77 -13.16
C LYS A 419 -0.89 18.86 -12.76
N ILE A 420 -1.00 18.47 -11.49
CA ILE A 420 -2.10 17.66 -10.96
C ILE A 420 -3.45 18.34 -11.18
N PHE A 421 -3.55 19.64 -10.84
CA PHE A 421 -4.79 20.41 -11.01
C PHE A 421 -5.23 20.53 -12.48
N HIS A 422 -4.27 20.54 -13.41
CA HIS A 422 -4.53 20.57 -14.85
C HIS A 422 -4.47 19.18 -15.51
N GLN A 423 -4.39 18.10 -14.72
CA GLN A 423 -4.23 16.71 -15.17
C GLN A 423 -3.05 16.51 -16.14
N GLN A 424 -1.95 17.25 -15.92
CA GLN A 424 -0.70 17.10 -16.64
C GLN A 424 0.20 16.09 -15.93
N PRO A 425 0.99 15.29 -16.67
CA PRO A 425 1.93 14.35 -16.07
C PRO A 425 2.96 15.10 -15.21
N VAL A 426 3.01 14.75 -13.92
CA VAL A 426 3.91 15.36 -12.94
C VAL A 426 5.34 14.92 -13.18
N GLU A 427 5.49 13.64 -13.50
CA GLU A 427 6.73 13.04 -13.95
C GLU A 427 7.19 13.69 -15.25
N VAL A 428 8.48 14.00 -15.32
CA VAL A 428 9.11 14.25 -16.60
C VAL A 428 9.03 12.92 -17.32
N ASN A 429 8.12 12.77 -18.29
CA ASN A 429 8.18 11.64 -19.23
C ASN A 429 9.64 11.53 -19.66
N TYR A 430 10.35 10.48 -19.26
CA TYR A 430 11.74 10.26 -19.65
C TYR A 430 11.86 10.14 -21.19
N ALA A 431 10.73 9.94 -21.89
CA ALA A 431 10.57 10.12 -23.34
C ALA A 431 10.82 11.55 -23.86
N ARG A 432 11.01 12.55 -22.98
CA ARG A 432 11.30 13.96 -23.33
C ARG A 432 12.78 14.33 -23.22
N LEU A 433 13.66 13.42 -22.81
CA LEU A 433 15.10 13.59 -22.99
C LEU A 433 15.45 13.30 -24.46
N PRO A 434 16.18 14.19 -25.17
CA PRO A 434 16.64 13.89 -26.52
C PRO A 434 17.62 12.71 -26.43
N GLY A 435 17.17 11.52 -26.84
CA GLY A 435 18.02 10.32 -26.93
C GLY A 435 17.46 9.02 -26.35
N LYS A 436 16.32 9.02 -25.64
CA LYS A 436 15.65 7.76 -25.23
C LYS A 436 14.17 7.79 -25.60
N ARG A 437 13.87 7.41 -26.84
CA ARG A 437 12.50 7.10 -27.31
C ARG A 437 12.14 5.72 -26.77
N SER A 438 11.03 5.60 -26.04
CA SER A 438 10.42 4.29 -25.83
C SER A 438 9.78 3.92 -27.17
N GLU A 439 10.20 2.80 -27.77
CA GLU A 439 9.67 2.32 -29.06
C GLU A 439 8.19 1.90 -28.96
N ASP A 440 7.60 1.89 -27.76
CA ASP A 440 6.27 1.36 -27.48
C ASP A 440 5.18 2.39 -27.15
N ASP A 441 5.43 3.70 -27.26
CA ASP A 441 4.36 4.71 -27.08
C ASP A 441 3.33 4.63 -28.24
N PRO A 442 2.05 4.27 -27.97
CA PRO A 442 1.00 4.14 -28.99
C PRO A 442 0.79 5.44 -29.77
N PHE A 443 0.96 6.59 -29.11
CA PHE A 443 0.80 7.90 -29.72
C PHE A 443 1.97 8.24 -30.64
N GLU A 444 3.20 7.83 -30.29
CA GLU A 444 4.37 8.03 -31.15
C GLU A 444 4.33 7.10 -32.37
N LYS A 445 3.85 5.85 -32.19
CA LYS A 445 3.52 4.94 -33.30
C LYS A 445 2.51 5.57 -34.26
N ALA A 446 1.40 6.10 -33.74
CA ALA A 446 0.40 6.82 -34.54
C ALA A 446 1.00 8.02 -35.29
N CYS A 447 1.78 8.87 -34.60
CA CYS A 447 2.44 10.01 -35.24
C CYS A 447 3.39 9.59 -36.36
N ASN A 448 4.14 8.50 -36.19
CA ASN A 448 5.05 7.98 -37.22
C ASN A 448 4.26 7.45 -38.43
N ILE A 449 3.17 6.71 -38.21
CA ILE A 449 2.26 6.24 -39.28
C ILE A 449 1.72 7.44 -40.06
N VAL A 450 1.22 8.47 -39.38
CA VAL A 450 0.76 9.71 -40.04
C VAL A 450 1.86 10.34 -40.86
N CYS A 451 3.07 10.51 -40.31
CA CYS A 451 4.18 11.11 -41.04
C CYS A 451 4.52 10.36 -42.34
N MET A 452 4.47 9.03 -42.32
CA MET A 452 4.80 8.19 -43.48
C MET A 452 3.68 8.10 -44.53
N THR A 453 2.43 8.45 -44.18
CA THR A 453 1.25 8.20 -45.03
C THR A 453 0.50 9.46 -45.48
N ILE A 454 0.68 10.59 -44.77
CA ILE A 454 -0.03 11.85 -45.04
C ILE A 454 0.45 12.57 -46.30
N ASN A 455 1.71 12.35 -46.71
CA ASN A 455 2.32 12.95 -47.91
C ASN A 455 2.06 14.45 -48.03
N THR A 456 1.41 14.93 -49.09
CA THR A 456 1.18 16.35 -49.39
C THR A 456 0.14 17.01 -48.50
N ASP A 457 -0.66 16.23 -47.76
CA ASP A 457 -1.83 16.73 -47.04
C ASP A 457 -1.49 17.20 -45.61
N TRP A 458 -0.23 17.08 -45.20
CA TRP A 458 0.22 17.50 -43.87
C TRP A 458 -0.08 18.97 -43.51
N PRO A 459 -0.09 19.97 -44.44
CA PRO A 459 -0.45 21.34 -44.11
C PRO A 459 -1.94 21.48 -43.80
N GLN A 460 -2.79 20.68 -44.46
CA GLN A 460 -4.22 20.67 -44.22
C GLN A 460 -4.52 19.99 -42.88
N LEU A 461 -3.82 18.90 -42.56
CA LEU A 461 -3.84 18.28 -41.24
C LEU A 461 -3.42 19.29 -40.16
N TYR A 462 -2.31 20.03 -40.36
CA TYR A 462 -1.86 21.00 -39.37
C TYR A 462 -2.86 22.12 -39.08
N ARG A 463 -3.72 22.47 -40.06
CA ARG A 463 -4.81 23.44 -39.89
C ARG A 463 -6.05 22.85 -39.21
N SER A 464 -6.32 21.56 -39.38
CA SER A 464 -7.46 20.87 -38.76
C SER A 464 -7.18 20.39 -37.34
N LEU A 465 -5.90 20.33 -36.92
CA LEU A 465 -5.54 19.93 -35.57
C LEU A 465 -6.05 20.93 -34.50
N PRO A 466 -6.63 20.44 -33.39
CA PRO A 466 -7.11 21.31 -32.33
C PRO A 466 -5.92 21.93 -31.58
N PHE A 467 -5.94 23.26 -31.39
CA PHE A 467 -4.96 23.97 -30.55
C PHE A 467 -5.64 24.50 -29.28
N ALA A 468 -4.95 24.37 -28.15
CA ALA A 468 -5.42 24.84 -26.84
C ALA A 468 -4.26 25.56 -26.14
N PRO A 469 -4.26 26.91 -26.10
CA PRO A 469 -5.29 27.83 -26.60
C PRO A 469 -5.42 27.86 -28.13
N THR A 470 -6.58 28.28 -28.64
CA THR A 470 -6.87 28.37 -30.08
C THR A 470 -5.88 29.32 -30.77
N ARG A 471 -5.28 28.87 -31.87
CA ARG A 471 -4.34 29.66 -32.67
C ARG A 471 -5.05 30.21 -33.91
N GLY A 472 -4.80 31.47 -34.26
CA GLY A 472 -5.40 32.10 -35.43
C GLY A 472 -4.80 31.58 -36.74
N ARG A 473 -5.59 31.54 -37.82
CA ARG A 473 -5.19 31.01 -39.14
C ARG A 473 -3.86 31.59 -39.67
N LEU A 474 -3.69 32.90 -39.59
CA LEU A 474 -2.45 33.59 -40.00
C LEU A 474 -1.19 33.07 -39.28
N THR A 475 -1.32 32.62 -38.02
CA THR A 475 -0.18 32.05 -37.29
C THR A 475 0.13 30.61 -37.68
N LEU A 476 -0.87 29.87 -38.15
CA LEU A 476 -0.71 28.51 -38.66
C LEU A 476 -0.13 28.54 -40.07
N ASP A 477 -0.59 29.47 -40.93
CA ASP A 477 -0.07 29.63 -42.29
C ASP A 477 1.41 30.04 -42.28
N ARG A 478 1.81 30.96 -41.39
CA ARG A 478 3.22 31.31 -41.19
C ARG A 478 4.07 30.13 -40.70
N ASP A 479 3.52 29.27 -39.83
CA ASP A 479 4.23 28.07 -39.38
C ASP A 479 4.41 27.07 -40.53
N ILE A 480 3.40 26.92 -41.40
CA ILE A 480 3.45 26.07 -42.60
C ILE A 480 4.49 26.59 -43.61
N GLU A 481 4.52 27.90 -43.85
CA GLU A 481 5.54 28.56 -44.67
C GLU A 481 6.94 28.34 -44.07
N GLU A 482 7.10 28.51 -42.75
CA GLU A 482 8.37 28.26 -42.04
C GLU A 482 8.85 26.81 -42.24
N PHE A 483 7.96 25.81 -42.14
CA PHE A 483 8.31 24.41 -42.37
C PHE A 483 8.63 24.13 -43.84
N THR A 484 7.97 24.82 -44.77
CA THR A 484 8.18 24.62 -46.22
C THR A 484 9.50 25.25 -46.68
N GLU A 485 9.86 26.41 -46.12
CA GLU A 485 11.09 27.15 -46.47
C GLU A 485 12.34 26.59 -45.77
N ARG A 486 12.29 26.36 -44.44
CA ARG A 486 13.45 25.86 -43.67
C ARG A 486 13.84 24.43 -44.05
N GLU A 487 12.88 23.61 -44.47
CA GLU A 487 13.08 22.19 -44.77
C GLU A 487 12.83 21.90 -46.26
N SER A 488 13.18 22.86 -47.14
CA SER A 488 13.02 22.76 -48.60
C SER A 488 13.74 21.57 -49.22
N ARG A 489 14.81 21.06 -48.58
CA ARG A 489 15.60 19.89 -49.02
C ARG A 489 15.13 18.55 -48.43
N LYS A 490 14.17 18.55 -47.50
CA LYS A 490 13.68 17.35 -46.80
C LYS A 490 12.34 16.87 -47.33
N GLY A 491 12.09 15.56 -47.18
CA GLY A 491 10.87 14.90 -47.66
C GLY A 491 9.61 15.36 -46.92
N ASN A 492 8.44 15.15 -47.52
CA ASN A 492 7.15 15.55 -46.92
C ASN A 492 6.91 14.89 -45.55
N ASP A 493 7.41 13.67 -45.34
CA ASP A 493 7.29 12.94 -44.09
C ASP A 493 7.99 13.64 -42.92
N GLU A 494 9.16 14.24 -43.18
CA GLU A 494 9.89 14.99 -42.17
C GLU A 494 9.19 16.31 -41.86
N ARG A 495 8.60 16.97 -42.86
CA ARG A 495 7.79 18.20 -42.67
C ARG A 495 6.54 17.92 -41.85
N ALA A 496 5.83 16.82 -42.14
CA ALA A 496 4.70 16.35 -41.33
C ALA A 496 5.13 16.09 -39.88
N ARG A 497 6.31 15.48 -39.68
CA ARG A 497 6.87 15.22 -38.35
C ARG A 497 7.20 16.50 -37.60
N TYR A 498 7.74 17.51 -38.26
CA TYR A 498 7.97 18.83 -37.66
C TYR A 498 6.66 19.53 -37.30
N ALA A 499 5.66 19.46 -38.18
CA ALA A 499 4.34 20.01 -37.94
C ALA A 499 3.67 19.35 -36.72
N LEU A 500 3.63 18.02 -36.65
CA LEU A 500 3.07 17.28 -35.50
C LEU A 500 3.84 17.54 -34.21
N ASN A 501 5.18 17.64 -34.27
CA ASN A 501 5.99 18.01 -33.10
C ASN A 501 5.72 19.44 -32.64
N ARG A 502 5.53 20.39 -33.56
CA ARG A 502 5.18 21.78 -33.24
C ARG A 502 3.77 21.84 -32.66
N TRP A 503 2.81 21.13 -33.23
CA TRP A 503 1.47 20.99 -32.66
C TRP A 503 1.53 20.43 -31.24
N ARG A 504 2.26 19.32 -31.01
CA ARG A 504 2.46 18.72 -29.68
C ARG A 504 3.08 19.67 -28.65
N ARG A 505 3.95 20.59 -29.07
CA ARG A 505 4.56 21.58 -28.18
C ARG A 505 3.59 22.69 -27.77
N TYR A 506 2.70 23.09 -28.66
CA TYR A 506 1.77 24.20 -28.41
C TYR A 506 0.39 23.76 -27.92
N HIS A 507 -0.03 22.55 -28.24
CA HIS A 507 -1.27 21.97 -27.76
C HIS A 507 -1.00 21.19 -26.47
N THR A 508 -1.28 21.82 -25.34
CA THR A 508 -0.95 21.31 -23.99
C THR A 508 -1.63 19.99 -23.60
N ARG A 509 -2.46 19.42 -24.48
CA ARG A 509 -3.32 18.25 -24.24
C ARG A 509 -3.41 17.28 -25.43
N ALA A 510 -2.47 17.29 -26.37
CA ALA A 510 -2.54 16.42 -27.56
C ALA A 510 -2.72 14.93 -27.21
N LYS A 511 -3.90 14.39 -27.47
CA LYS A 511 -4.25 12.97 -27.36
C LYS A 511 -4.32 12.31 -28.73
N LEU A 512 -4.33 10.97 -28.74
CA LEU A 512 -4.56 10.18 -29.95
C LEU A 512 -5.90 10.54 -30.59
N ASP A 513 -6.95 10.71 -29.77
CA ASP A 513 -8.28 11.11 -30.24
C ASP A 513 -8.27 12.45 -30.97
N ASP A 514 -7.50 13.43 -30.49
CA ASP A 514 -7.37 14.75 -31.11
C ASP A 514 -6.67 14.68 -32.47
N LEU A 515 -5.70 13.76 -32.60
CA LEU A 515 -5.02 13.48 -33.87
C LEU A 515 -5.97 12.80 -34.85
N MET A 516 -6.80 11.87 -34.37
CA MET A 516 -7.81 11.15 -35.15
C MET A 516 -8.92 12.10 -35.62
N GLU A 517 -9.38 13.01 -34.76
CA GLU A 517 -10.31 14.08 -35.12
C GLU A 517 -9.71 15.02 -36.18
N GLY A 518 -8.43 15.39 -36.02
CA GLY A 518 -7.70 16.18 -37.01
C GLY A 518 -7.56 15.50 -38.38
N LEU A 519 -7.30 14.19 -38.41
CA LEU A 519 -7.22 13.38 -39.63
C LEU A 519 -8.57 13.25 -40.33
N ASN A 520 -9.64 13.01 -39.56
CA ASN A 520 -11.01 12.99 -40.07
C ASN A 520 -11.42 14.37 -40.62
N GLY A 521 -11.08 15.45 -39.92
CA GLY A 521 -11.32 16.83 -40.39
C GLY A 521 -10.50 17.23 -41.62
N CYS A 522 -9.40 16.54 -41.88
CA CYS A 522 -8.59 16.70 -43.10
C CYS A 522 -9.08 15.82 -44.26
N GLY A 523 -10.09 14.97 -44.06
CA GLY A 523 -10.60 14.03 -45.06
C GLY A 523 -9.73 12.79 -45.25
N ARG A 524 -8.81 12.48 -44.32
CA ARG A 524 -7.90 11.32 -44.34
C ARG A 524 -8.27 10.28 -43.28
N ALA A 525 -9.53 9.83 -43.32
CA ALA A 525 -10.05 8.79 -42.44
C ALA A 525 -9.43 7.41 -42.73
N ASP A 526 -8.83 7.22 -43.91
CA ASP A 526 -8.02 6.07 -44.31
C ASP A 526 -6.83 5.85 -43.36
N ILE A 527 -6.11 6.93 -43.04
CA ILE A 527 -4.96 6.88 -42.11
C ILE A 527 -5.45 6.60 -40.69
N ALA A 528 -6.56 7.20 -40.28
CA ALA A 528 -7.16 6.96 -38.98
C ALA A 528 -7.54 5.48 -38.79
N GLN A 529 -8.17 4.86 -39.80
CA GLN A 529 -8.49 3.43 -39.77
C GLN A 529 -7.24 2.55 -39.70
N ASN A 530 -6.18 2.91 -40.43
CA ASN A 530 -4.89 2.20 -40.39
C ASN A 530 -4.21 2.27 -39.00
N ILE A 531 -4.25 3.44 -38.35
CA ILE A 531 -3.76 3.61 -36.97
C ILE A 531 -4.55 2.71 -36.01
N ASN A 532 -5.89 2.67 -36.13
CA ASN A 532 -6.72 1.82 -35.29
C ASN A 532 -6.45 0.33 -35.52
N SER A 533 -6.27 -0.14 -36.75
CA SER A 533 -5.96 -1.55 -37.02
C SER A 533 -4.60 -2.00 -36.50
N ILE A 534 -3.64 -1.08 -36.39
CA ILE A 534 -2.29 -1.38 -35.88
C ILE A 534 -2.23 -1.30 -34.35
N LEU A 535 -2.96 -0.35 -33.75
CA LEU A 535 -2.99 -0.17 -32.29
C LEU A 535 -3.98 -1.09 -31.58
N TYR A 536 -5.06 -1.47 -32.28
CA TYR A 536 -6.10 -2.38 -31.82
C TYR A 536 -6.34 -3.39 -32.95
N PRO A 537 -5.44 -4.37 -33.16
CA PRO A 537 -5.73 -5.45 -34.08
C PRO A 537 -7.06 -6.06 -33.66
N LYS A 538 -8.00 -6.18 -34.61
CA LYS A 538 -9.18 -7.00 -34.35
C LYS A 538 -8.64 -8.39 -34.08
N ASP A 539 -8.96 -8.96 -32.92
CA ASP A 539 -8.84 -10.39 -32.73
C ASP A 539 -9.56 -11.00 -33.94
N ASP A 540 -8.82 -11.75 -34.76
CA ASP A 540 -9.44 -12.56 -35.79
C ASP A 540 -10.56 -13.32 -35.08
N GLU A 541 -11.79 -13.24 -35.61
CA GLU A 541 -12.85 -14.14 -35.19
C GLU A 541 -12.23 -15.53 -35.21
N GLU A 542 -12.02 -16.11 -34.02
CA GLU A 542 -11.64 -17.50 -33.87
C GLU A 542 -12.71 -18.27 -34.64
N ILE A 543 -12.34 -18.69 -35.85
CA ILE A 543 -12.95 -19.83 -36.49
C ILE A 543 -12.74 -20.94 -35.47
N ASP A 544 -13.83 -21.25 -34.78
CA ASP A 544 -13.96 -22.29 -33.76
C ASP A 544 -13.75 -23.66 -34.42
N ASP A 545 -12.50 -23.94 -34.78
CA ASP A 545 -11.97 -25.22 -35.28
C ASP A 545 -11.15 -25.91 -34.17
N PHE A 546 -11.51 -25.68 -32.90
CA PHE A 546 -11.15 -26.56 -31.80
C PHE A 546 -12.34 -27.45 -31.44
N GLU A 547 -12.62 -28.42 -32.32
CA GLU A 547 -13.22 -29.69 -31.89
C GLU A 547 -12.26 -30.35 -30.90
N ASP A 548 -12.43 -30.08 -29.61
CA ASP A 548 -11.93 -30.94 -28.55
C ASP A 548 -12.75 -32.25 -28.57
N PRO A 549 -12.16 -33.41 -28.90
CA PRO A 549 -12.88 -34.68 -28.96
C PRO A 549 -13.32 -35.21 -27.58
N ALA A 550 -13.00 -34.52 -26.49
CA ALA A 550 -13.20 -35.03 -25.13
C ALA A 550 -14.61 -34.82 -24.54
N TYR A 551 -15.50 -34.05 -25.19
CA TYR A 551 -16.86 -33.77 -24.68
C TYR A 551 -18.00 -34.35 -25.54
N LYS A 552 -17.88 -35.58 -26.03
CA LYS A 552 -19.04 -36.33 -26.57
C LYS A 552 -19.01 -37.82 -26.22
N ILE A 553 -19.11 -38.14 -24.93
CA ILE A 553 -19.79 -39.37 -24.51
C ILE A 553 -20.68 -39.03 -23.30
N VAL A 554 -21.80 -38.37 -23.57
CA VAL A 554 -22.93 -38.42 -22.65
C VAL A 554 -23.72 -39.67 -23.02
N GLU A 555 -23.74 -40.65 -22.13
CA GLU A 555 -24.44 -41.93 -22.36
C GLU A 555 -25.92 -41.65 -22.68
N ALA A 556 -26.44 -42.30 -23.73
CA ALA A 556 -27.75 -41.96 -24.31
C ALA A 556 -28.93 -42.01 -23.33
N HIS A 557 -28.78 -42.72 -22.21
CA HIS A 557 -29.81 -42.81 -21.16
C HIS A 557 -29.83 -41.61 -20.20
N LEU A 558 -28.79 -40.76 -20.20
CA LEU A 558 -28.68 -39.56 -19.36
C LEU A 558 -29.19 -38.29 -20.05
N VAL A 559 -29.39 -38.35 -21.38
CA VAL A 559 -29.92 -37.24 -22.20
C VAL A 559 -31.31 -36.75 -21.74
N PRO A 560 -32.26 -37.62 -21.33
CA PRO A 560 -33.55 -37.15 -20.81
C PRO A 560 -33.42 -36.37 -19.50
N PHE A 561 -32.51 -36.77 -18.62
CA PHE A 561 -32.27 -36.09 -17.33
C PHE A 561 -31.63 -34.71 -17.51
N LEU A 562 -30.65 -34.59 -18.42
CA LEU A 562 -30.02 -33.30 -18.74
C LEU A 562 -31.03 -32.30 -19.30
N LYS A 563 -31.97 -32.75 -20.13
CA LYS A 563 -33.07 -31.89 -20.63
C LYS A 563 -34.04 -31.46 -19.54
N GLU A 564 -34.25 -32.28 -18.51
CA GLU A 564 -35.08 -31.87 -17.36
C GLU A 564 -34.35 -30.85 -16.48
N VAL A 565 -33.03 -30.96 -16.33
CA VAL A 565 -32.21 -29.99 -15.60
C VAL A 565 -32.14 -28.65 -16.34
N GLU A 566 -31.89 -28.65 -17.65
CA GLU A 566 -31.93 -27.44 -18.48
C GLU A 566 -33.29 -26.76 -18.41
N ARG A 567 -34.38 -27.54 -18.49
CA ARG A 567 -35.73 -27.02 -18.36
C ARG A 567 -36.02 -26.46 -16.96
N PHE A 568 -35.46 -27.06 -15.91
CA PHE A 568 -35.58 -26.57 -14.55
C PHE A 568 -34.82 -25.24 -14.37
N ASP A 569 -33.61 -25.14 -14.93
CA ASP A 569 -32.79 -23.92 -14.89
C ASP A 569 -33.40 -22.79 -15.72
N GLU A 570 -34.01 -23.09 -16.88
CA GLU A 570 -34.78 -22.13 -17.66
C GLU A 570 -36.01 -21.62 -16.91
N LEU A 571 -36.73 -22.52 -16.22
CA LEU A 571 -37.91 -22.15 -15.43
C LEU A 571 -37.53 -21.33 -14.18
N LYS A 572 -36.36 -21.61 -13.58
CA LYS A 572 -35.77 -20.84 -12.48
C LYS A 572 -35.29 -19.46 -12.95
N ALA A 573 -34.61 -19.38 -14.08
CA ALA A 573 -34.18 -18.13 -14.69
C ALA A 573 -35.36 -17.25 -15.13
N ALA A 574 -36.47 -17.88 -15.53
CA ALA A 574 -37.72 -17.20 -15.87
C ALA A 574 -38.62 -16.87 -14.65
N ASN A 575 -38.21 -17.17 -13.41
CA ASN A 575 -39.00 -17.00 -12.17
C ASN A 575 -40.41 -17.62 -12.25
N LYS A 576 -40.52 -18.83 -12.83
CA LYS A 576 -41.79 -19.57 -12.97
C LYS A 576 -41.91 -20.78 -12.04
N ILE A 577 -40.92 -21.02 -11.19
CA ILE A 577 -40.90 -22.03 -10.11
C ILE A 577 -40.32 -21.37 -8.86
#